data_AF-A0A059DA46-F1
#
_entry.id   AF-A0A059DA46-F1
#
_cell.length_a   1.000
_cell.length_b   1.000
_cell.length_c   1.000
_cell.angle_alpha   90.00
_cell.angle_beta   90.00
_cell.angle_gamma   90.00
#
_symmetry.space_group_name_H-M   'P 1'
#
loop_
_entity.id
_entity.type
_entity.pdbx_description
1 polymer ?
#
loop_
_entity_poly.entity_id
_entity_poly.type
_entity_poly.pdbx_seq_one_letter_code
_entity_poly.pdbx_strand_id
1 'polypeptide(L)'
;MQLRVDLTGDETQRVFDQVLANLARTAPPVPGFRRQKGGKTSKVPRDFLLQILGEDRVTKFVIQEIVTSTMADYVKRENLAVKENKINTTQTAEELKSTFAPGKNFGFNAVVELESPEVETSSSTSDDS
;
A
#
# COMPACT_ATOMS: atom_id res chain seq x y z
N MET A 1 -4.25 17.10 4.98
CA MET A 1 -5.58 16.54 4.63
C MET A 1 -5.71 15.16 5.26
N GLN A 2 -6.87 14.82 5.82
CA GLN A 2 -7.16 13.45 6.29
C GLN A 2 -8.08 12.76 5.29
N LEU A 3 -7.78 11.50 4.99
CA LEU A 3 -8.50 10.66 4.04
C LEU A 3 -8.86 9.36 4.73
N ARG A 4 -10.08 8.88 4.50
CA ARG A 4 -10.48 7.52 4.87
C ARG A 4 -10.59 6.69 3.60
N VAL A 5 -9.92 5.55 3.60
CA VAL A 5 -9.97 4.57 2.52
C VAL A 5 -10.69 3.34 3.03
N ASP A 6 -11.69 2.88 2.29
CA ASP A 6 -12.39 1.63 2.55
C ASP A 6 -12.23 0.74 1.30
N LEU A 7 -11.78 -0.49 1.50
CA LEU A 7 -11.55 -1.50 0.48
C LEU A 7 -12.48 -2.68 0.70
N THR A 8 -13.00 -3.20 -0.39
CA THR A 8 -13.84 -4.41 -0.40
C THR A 8 -13.00 -5.66 -0.20
N GLY A 9 -13.62 -6.74 0.28
CA GLY A 9 -12.96 -8.05 0.41
C GLY A 9 -12.34 -8.56 -0.89
N ASP A 10 -12.96 -8.29 -2.05
CA ASP A 10 -12.41 -8.68 -3.35
C ASP A 10 -11.12 -7.92 -3.67
N GLU A 11 -11.04 -6.63 -3.33
CA GLU A 11 -9.85 -5.81 -3.54
C GLU A 11 -8.71 -6.26 -2.63
N THR A 12 -8.99 -6.48 -1.34
CA THR A 12 -7.97 -6.94 -0.39
C THR A 12 -7.43 -8.31 -0.76
N GLN A 13 -8.29 -9.22 -1.24
CA GLN A 13 -7.89 -10.54 -1.73
C GLN A 13 -6.99 -10.45 -2.96
N ARG A 14 -7.34 -9.58 -3.93
CA ARG A 14 -6.53 -9.40 -5.15
C ARG A 14 -5.13 -8.88 -4.85
N VAL A 15 -5.01 -7.87 -3.98
CA VAL A 15 -3.70 -7.32 -3.59
C VAL A 15 -2.90 -8.36 -2.83
N PHE A 16 -3.54 -9.12 -1.92
CA PHE A 16 -2.90 -10.23 -1.23
C PHE A 16 -2.31 -11.27 -2.19
N ASP A 17 -3.12 -11.74 -3.15
CA ASP A 17 -2.68 -12.74 -4.13
C ASP A 17 -1.53 -12.23 -5.00
N GLN A 18 -1.56 -10.96 -5.39
CA GLN A 18 -0.50 -10.31 -6.17
C GLN A 18 0.80 -10.21 -5.38
N VAL A 19 0.76 -9.75 -4.13
CA VAL A 19 1.93 -9.63 -3.26
C VAL A 19 2.51 -11.01 -2.96
N LEU A 20 1.66 -11.99 -2.64
CA LEU A 20 2.09 -13.37 -2.40
C LEU A 20 2.81 -13.94 -3.63
N ALA A 21 2.25 -13.75 -4.83
CA ALA A 21 2.86 -14.19 -6.08
C ALA A 21 4.19 -13.48 -6.37
N ASN A 22 4.30 -12.19 -6.07
CA ASN A 22 5.52 -11.41 -6.25
C ASN A 22 6.63 -11.86 -5.30
N LEU A 23 6.31 -12.05 -4.02
CA LEU A 23 7.25 -12.58 -3.04
C LEU A 23 7.71 -13.99 -3.43
N ALA A 24 6.79 -14.86 -3.87
CA ALA A 24 7.09 -16.21 -4.32
C ALA A 24 8.04 -16.26 -5.53
N ARG A 25 7.98 -15.28 -6.44
CA ARG A 25 8.93 -15.17 -7.57
C ARG A 25 10.35 -14.87 -7.13
N THR A 26 10.50 -14.08 -6.07
CA THR A 26 11.82 -13.71 -5.52
C THR A 26 12.36 -14.72 -4.51
N ALA A 27 11.52 -15.63 -4.03
CA ALA A 27 11.89 -16.64 -3.04
C ALA A 27 12.84 -17.72 -3.62
N PRO A 28 13.64 -18.38 -2.78
CA PRO A 28 14.43 -19.55 -3.17
C PRO A 28 13.57 -20.68 -3.75
N PRO A 29 14.17 -21.68 -4.42
CA PRO A 29 13.43 -22.86 -4.86
C PRO A 29 12.71 -23.53 -3.70
N VAL A 30 11.42 -23.79 -3.90
CA VAL A 30 10.56 -24.43 -2.90
C VAL A 30 10.82 -25.94 -2.92
N PRO A 31 11.19 -26.58 -1.79
CA PRO A 31 11.40 -28.02 -1.72
C PRO A 31 10.18 -28.80 -2.23
N GLY A 32 10.40 -29.82 -3.06
CA GLY A 32 9.30 -30.61 -3.64
C GLY A 32 8.57 -29.97 -4.83
N PHE A 33 8.85 -28.71 -5.17
CA PHE A 33 8.23 -28.03 -6.31
C PHE A 33 9.27 -27.63 -7.37
N ARG A 34 9.14 -28.19 -8.58
CA ARG A 34 10.05 -27.92 -9.69
C ARG A 34 9.72 -26.56 -10.34
N ARG A 35 10.75 -25.74 -10.58
CA ARG A 35 10.61 -24.52 -11.39
C ARG A 35 10.37 -24.88 -12.86
N GLN A 36 9.40 -24.23 -13.48
CA GLN A 36 9.29 -24.21 -14.94
C GLN A 36 10.44 -23.41 -15.53
N LYS A 37 10.79 -23.73 -16.79
CA LYS A 37 11.79 -23.01 -17.57
C LYS A 37 11.42 -21.52 -17.58
N GLY A 38 12.28 -20.66 -17.02
CA GLY A 38 12.00 -19.23 -16.80
C GLY A 38 11.75 -18.80 -15.34
N GLY A 39 12.08 -19.64 -14.36
CA GLY A 39 12.14 -19.24 -12.94
C GLY A 39 10.81 -19.22 -12.19
N LYS A 40 9.69 -19.52 -12.87
CA LYS A 40 8.36 -19.63 -12.24
C LYS A 40 8.24 -20.99 -11.54
N THR A 41 8.04 -20.99 -10.22
CA THR A 41 7.69 -22.21 -9.48
C THR A 41 6.24 -22.56 -9.81
N SER A 42 6.02 -23.50 -10.73
CA SER A 42 4.67 -23.82 -11.19
C SER A 42 3.95 -24.69 -10.19
N LYS A 43 2.71 -24.32 -9.83
CA LYS A 43 1.76 -25.13 -9.05
C LYS A 43 2.08 -25.30 -7.55
N VAL A 44 2.66 -24.28 -6.91
CA VAL A 44 2.76 -24.26 -5.45
C VAL A 44 1.41 -23.79 -4.86
N PRO A 45 0.79 -24.51 -3.91
CA PRO A 45 -0.41 -24.04 -3.22
C PRO A 45 -0.16 -22.71 -2.49
N ARG A 46 -1.17 -21.83 -2.47
CA ARG A 46 -1.07 -20.51 -1.81
C ARG A 46 -0.75 -20.64 -0.33
N ASP A 47 -1.41 -21.55 0.37
CA ASP A 47 -1.21 -21.77 1.80
C ASP A 47 0.23 -22.21 2.10
N PHE A 48 0.82 -23.02 1.21
CA PHE A 48 2.22 -23.45 1.34
C PHE A 48 3.21 -22.31 1.08
N LEU A 49 2.92 -21.45 0.08
CA LEU A 49 3.70 -20.23 -0.14
C LEU A 49 3.63 -19.32 1.08
N LEU A 50 2.44 -19.14 1.66
CA LEU A 50 2.25 -18.33 2.85
C LEU A 50 3.06 -18.87 4.03
N GLN A 51 3.06 -20.19 4.23
CA GLN A 51 3.83 -20.86 5.29
C GLN A 51 5.35 -20.63 5.13
N ILE A 52 5.88 -20.76 3.91
CA ILE A 52 7.32 -20.60 3.65
C ILE A 52 7.76 -19.13 3.71
N LEU A 53 6.93 -18.22 3.19
CA LEU A 53 7.23 -16.79 3.16
C LEU A 53 7.00 -16.12 4.52
N GLY A 54 6.14 -16.72 5.35
CA GLY A 54 5.71 -16.22 6.64
C GLY A 54 4.49 -15.31 6.50
N GLU A 55 3.41 -15.66 7.20
CA GLU A 55 2.14 -14.93 7.17
C GLU A 55 2.32 -13.47 7.59
N ASP A 56 2.98 -13.23 8.73
CA ASP A 56 3.27 -11.88 9.23
C ASP A 56 4.03 -11.01 8.23
N ARG A 57 4.97 -11.62 7.49
CA ARG A 57 5.77 -10.93 6.48
C ARG A 57 4.87 -10.55 5.31
N VAL A 58 4.11 -11.51 4.78
CA VAL A 58 3.21 -11.26 3.64
C VAL A 58 2.20 -10.19 4.00
N THR A 59 1.52 -10.30 5.15
CA THR A 59 0.53 -9.33 5.62
C THR A 59 1.12 -7.92 5.74
N LYS A 60 2.34 -7.79 6.27
CA LYS A 60 3.04 -6.49 6.33
C LYS A 60 3.23 -5.87 4.93
N PHE A 61 3.69 -6.66 3.96
CA PHE A 61 3.87 -6.18 2.59
C PHE A 61 2.54 -5.84 1.92
N VAL A 62 1.48 -6.61 2.19
CA VAL A 62 0.15 -6.34 1.62
C VAL A 62 -0.42 -5.02 2.11
N ILE A 63 -0.38 -4.77 3.42
CA ILE A 63 -0.83 -3.49 3.99
C ILE A 63 -0.03 -2.33 3.41
N GLN A 64 1.28 -2.47 3.31
CA GLN A 64 2.14 -1.45 2.71
C GLN A 64 1.78 -1.20 1.26
N GLU A 65 1.60 -2.25 0.45
CA GLU A 65 1.22 -2.14 -0.96
C GLU A 65 -0.15 -1.46 -1.11
N ILE A 66 -1.13 -1.82 -0.27
CA ILE A 66 -2.45 -1.20 -0.24
C ILE A 66 -2.33 0.31 0.00
N VAL A 67 -1.62 0.72 1.06
CA VAL A 67 -1.47 2.13 1.41
C VAL A 67 -0.74 2.88 0.30
N THR A 68 0.37 2.33 -0.21
CA THR A 68 1.17 3.00 -1.24
C THR A 68 0.41 3.12 -2.57
N SER A 69 -0.27 2.05 -3.02
CA SER A 69 -1.00 2.05 -4.29
C SER A 69 -2.21 3.00 -4.27
N THR A 70 -3.05 2.92 -3.24
CA THR A 70 -4.24 3.76 -3.12
C THR A 70 -3.90 5.25 -3.01
N MET A 71 -2.84 5.58 -2.27
CA MET A 71 -2.41 6.97 -2.13
C MET A 71 -1.74 7.51 -3.38
N ALA A 72 -0.94 6.68 -4.07
CA ALA A 72 -0.39 7.06 -5.37
C ALA A 72 -1.49 7.32 -6.41
N ASP A 73 -2.54 6.51 -6.42
CA ASP A 73 -3.69 6.70 -7.30
C ASP A 73 -4.46 7.97 -6.96
N TYR A 74 -4.66 8.27 -5.66
CA TYR A 74 -5.34 9.48 -5.22
C TYR A 74 -4.58 10.75 -5.64
N VAL A 75 -3.27 10.82 -5.36
CA VAL A 75 -2.42 11.97 -5.71
C VAL A 75 -2.42 12.23 -7.22
N LYS A 76 -2.38 11.17 -8.03
CA LYS A 76 -2.44 11.28 -9.49
C LYS A 76 -3.79 11.78 -9.99
N ARG A 77 -4.91 11.32 -9.40
CA ARG A 77 -6.26 11.72 -9.81
C ARG A 77 -6.56 13.17 -9.47
N GLU A 78 -6.18 13.60 -8.27
CA GLU A 78 -6.40 14.97 -7.79
C GLU A 78 -5.34 15.97 -8.28
N ASN A 79 -4.35 15.50 -9.04
CA ASN A 79 -3.21 16.27 -9.55
C ASN A 79 -2.51 17.09 -8.45
N LEU A 80 -2.34 16.48 -7.28
CA LEU A 80 -1.81 17.14 -6.09
C LEU A 80 -0.28 17.20 -6.16
N ALA A 81 0.28 18.39 -5.99
CA ALA A 81 1.71 18.56 -5.72
C ALA A 81 1.99 18.15 -4.26
N VAL A 82 2.35 16.88 -4.08
CA VAL A 82 2.75 16.32 -2.79
C VAL A 82 4.25 16.05 -2.84
N LYS A 83 5.03 16.55 -1.87
CA LYS A 83 6.42 16.08 -1.70
C LYS A 83 6.40 14.57 -1.54
N GLU A 84 7.19 13.87 -2.34
CA GLU A 84 7.43 12.44 -2.15
C GLU A 84 7.75 12.16 -0.67
N ASN A 85 7.14 11.10 -0.12
CA ASN A 85 7.28 10.64 1.28
C ASN A 85 6.52 11.39 2.40
N LYS A 86 5.52 12.22 2.08
CA LYS A 86 4.66 12.86 3.10
C LYS A 86 3.24 12.27 3.23
N ILE A 87 3.10 10.97 2.97
CA ILE A 87 1.85 10.24 3.15
C ILE A 87 2.04 9.25 4.29
N ASN A 88 1.27 9.41 5.36
CA ASN A 88 1.35 8.57 6.55
C ASN A 88 -0.03 8.03 6.92
N THR A 89 -0.10 6.84 7.53
CA THR A 89 -1.33 6.35 8.14
C THR A 89 -1.49 6.93 9.54
N THR A 90 -2.73 7.18 9.99
CA THR A 90 -2.95 7.57 11.39
C THR A 90 -2.82 6.37 12.32
N GLN A 91 -3.23 5.18 11.85
CA GLN A 91 -3.09 3.94 12.59
C GLN A 91 -1.65 3.44 12.56
N THR A 92 -1.28 2.73 13.63
CA THR A 92 0.03 2.06 13.70
C THR A 92 0.06 0.82 12.80
N ALA A 93 1.27 0.39 12.43
CA ALA A 93 1.43 -0.84 11.65
C ALA A 93 0.86 -2.08 12.36
N GLU A 94 0.85 -2.11 13.69
CA GLU A 94 0.30 -3.22 14.47
C GLU A 94 -1.23 -3.22 14.47
N GLU A 95 -1.86 -2.04 14.57
CA GLU A 95 -3.32 -1.89 14.45
C GLU A 95 -3.82 -2.24 13.05
N LEU A 96 -3.10 -1.82 12.01
CA LEU A 96 -3.46 -2.20 10.64
C LEU A 96 -3.33 -3.71 10.43
N LYS A 97 -2.31 -4.34 11.03
CA LYS A 97 -2.14 -5.79 10.97
C LYS A 97 -3.23 -6.56 11.71
N SER A 98 -3.66 -6.09 12.88
CA SER A 98 -4.69 -6.77 13.67
C SER A 98 -6.08 -6.68 13.05
N THR A 99 -6.33 -5.65 12.26
CA THR A 99 -7.62 -5.41 11.58
C THR A 99 -7.66 -5.94 10.15
N PHE A 100 -6.50 -6.18 9.52
CA PHE A 100 -6.42 -6.70 8.17
C PHE A 100 -6.65 -8.21 8.12
N ALA A 101 -7.52 -8.64 7.21
CA ALA A 101 -7.65 -10.03 6.80
C ALA A 101 -7.94 -10.11 5.29
N PRO A 102 -7.21 -10.93 4.53
CA PRO A 102 -7.45 -11.09 3.10
C PRO A 102 -8.87 -11.63 2.85
N GLY A 103 -9.57 -11.09 1.85
CA GLY A 103 -10.95 -11.47 1.54
C GLY A 103 -12.00 -10.81 2.43
N LYS A 104 -11.60 -9.96 3.38
CA LYS A 104 -12.51 -9.14 4.19
C LYS A 104 -12.36 -7.66 3.84
N ASN A 105 -13.41 -6.91 4.13
CA ASN A 105 -13.36 -5.46 4.01
C ASN A 105 -12.31 -4.91 4.96
N PHE A 106 -11.53 -3.95 4.48
CA PHE A 106 -10.44 -3.34 5.21
C PHE A 106 -10.46 -1.84 5.00
N GLY A 107 -10.26 -1.07 6.06
CA GLY A 107 -10.24 0.37 5.97
C GLY A 107 -9.15 0.97 6.83
N PHE A 108 -8.57 2.07 6.36
CA PHE A 108 -7.53 2.80 7.08
C PHE A 108 -7.67 4.30 6.84
N ASN A 109 -7.06 5.07 7.73
CA ASN A 109 -7.02 6.52 7.64
C ASN A 109 -5.61 6.96 7.26
N ALA A 110 -5.53 7.85 6.28
CA ALA A 110 -4.28 8.42 5.80
C ALA A 110 -4.27 9.94 6.01
N VAL A 111 -3.10 10.46 6.32
CA VAL A 111 -2.80 11.88 6.38
C VAL A 111 -1.86 12.20 5.23
N VAL A 112 -2.32 13.07 4.35
CA VAL A 112 -1.53 13.61 3.24
C VAL A 112 -1.17 15.05 3.59
N GLU A 113 0.12 15.32 3.67
CA GLU A 113 0.63 16.68 3.82
C GLU A 113 0.89 17.25 2.43
N LEU A 114 0.03 18.18 2.00
CA LEU A 114 0.20 18.87 0.73
C LEU A 114 1.35 19.87 0.85
N GLU A 115 2.10 20.09 -0.23
CA GLU A 115 2.82 21.35 -0.33
C GLU A 115 1.77 22.43 -0.39
N SER A 116 1.75 23.33 0.59
CA SER A 116 1.00 24.56 0.46
C SER A 116 1.44 25.22 -0.85
N PRO A 117 0.53 25.56 -1.78
CA PRO A 117 0.85 26.62 -2.70
C PRO A 117 1.08 27.83 -1.79
N GLU A 118 2.32 28.31 -1.74
CA GLU A 118 2.61 29.61 -1.20
C GLU A 118 1.79 30.58 -2.06
N VAL A 119 0.60 30.95 -1.58
CA VAL A 119 -0.09 32.12 -2.08
C VAL A 119 0.74 33.28 -1.55
N GLU A 120 1.80 33.61 -2.29
CA GLU A 120 2.40 34.92 -2.22
C GLU A 120 1.33 35.93 -2.68
N THR A 121 0.49 36.39 -1.76
CA THR A 121 -0.11 37.72 -1.92
C THR A 121 0.99 38.74 -1.68
N SER A 122 1.74 39.03 -2.74
CA SER A 122 2.57 40.22 -2.84
C SER A 122 1.69 41.43 -3.24
N SER A 123 1.95 42.56 -2.57
CA SER A 123 1.43 43.92 -2.82
C SER A 123 -0.07 44.15 -2.52
N SER A 124 -0.51 45.24 -1.89
CA SER A 124 -0.09 46.63 -2.10
C SER A 124 -0.24 47.53 -0.86
N THR A 125 0.79 48.36 -0.68
CA THR A 125 0.86 49.70 -0.06
C THR A 125 -0.46 50.41 0.28
N SER A 126 -0.50 51.04 1.46
CA SER A 126 -1.18 52.33 1.64
C SER A 126 -0.46 53.13 2.74
N ASP A 127 0.44 54.01 2.29
CA ASP A 127 0.72 55.29 2.93
C ASP A 127 -0.59 56.07 3.12
N ASP A 128 -0.82 56.63 4.31
CA ASP A 128 -1.39 57.98 4.51
C ASP A 128 -1.23 58.36 6.00
N SER A 129 -0.23 59.20 6.30
CA SER A 129 -0.38 60.61 6.78
C SER A 129 -0.65 60.78 8.27
#